data_AF-A0A7V8AKC4-F1
#
_entry.id   AF-A0A7V8AKC4-F1
#
_cell.length_a   1.000
_cell.length_b   1.000
_cell.length_c   1.000
_cell.angle_alpha   90.00
_cell.angle_beta   90.00
_cell.angle_gamma   90.00
#
_symmetry.space_group_name_H-M   'P 1'
#
loop_
_entity.id
_entity.type
_entity.pdbx_description
1 polymer ?
#
loop_
_entity_poly.entity_id
_entity_poly.type
_entity_poly.pdbx_seq_one_letter_code
_entity_poly.pdbx_strand_id
1 'polypeptide(L)'
;GRIILTRLQRLMGVVLAATCYFVMVQHLTNLYMAERQPVEMFILFGGNVYSFLFWAVQIIPGMAVPLVLLLHPRLGGNVSVIVLASILMIMGGLAQVYVIIIGGQAFPLNLFPNMEISSTYFDGQVGSYTPALPELLLGLSGAAVMVGIVMVAIAIFRFLPLSLADADVDPDHVHNIIDQEDEAVEEADAGPVKL
;
A
#
# COMPACT_ATOMS: atom_id res chain seq x y z
N GLY A 1 -16.01 -2.01 -18.33
CA GLY A 1 -15.25 -1.23 -17.35
C GLY A 1 -13.92 -1.86 -16.97
N ARG A 2 -13.44 -2.84 -17.74
CA ARG A 2 -12.13 -3.46 -17.50
C ARG A 2 -11.00 -2.48 -17.78
N ILE A 3 -11.18 -1.57 -18.74
CA ILE A 3 -10.21 -0.54 -19.09
C ILE A 3 -10.00 0.40 -17.90
N ILE A 4 -11.09 0.91 -17.30
CA ILE A 4 -11.02 1.77 -16.11
C ILE A 4 -10.32 1.05 -14.96
N LEU A 5 -10.71 -0.20 -14.66
CA LEU A 5 -10.11 -0.98 -13.57
C LEU A 5 -8.61 -1.19 -13.79
N THR A 6 -8.19 -1.46 -15.03
CA THR A 6 -6.77 -1.64 -15.37
C THR A 6 -5.99 -0.33 -15.25
N ARG A 7 -6.57 0.81 -15.65
CA ARG A 7 -5.96 2.13 -15.45
C ARG A 7 -5.80 2.44 -13.97
N LEU A 8 -6.84 2.21 -13.16
CA LEU A 8 -6.81 2.42 -11.71
C LEU A 8 -5.77 1.53 -11.04
N GLN A 9 -5.71 0.25 -11.42
CA GLN A 9 -4.71 -0.71 -10.95
C GLN A 9 -3.28 -0.21 -11.24
N ARG A 10 -3.01 0.26 -12.46
CA ARG A 10 -1.69 0.80 -12.84
C ARG A 10 -1.33 2.05 -12.06
N LEU A 11 -2.27 2.98 -11.90
CA LEU A 11 -2.06 4.20 -11.10
C LEU A 11 -1.75 3.85 -9.64
N MET A 12 -2.51 2.93 -9.04
CA MET A 12 -2.25 2.45 -7.68
C MET A 12 -0.84 1.82 -7.57
N GLY A 13 -0.45 1.02 -8.55
CA GLY A 13 0.89 0.43 -8.61
C GLY A 13 2.01 1.47 -8.71
N VAL A 14 1.84 2.52 -9.53
CA VAL A 14 2.83 3.59 -9.69
C VAL A 14 2.96 4.42 -8.41
N VAL A 15 1.84 4.79 -7.78
CA VAL A 15 1.85 5.51 -6.50
C VAL A 15 2.52 4.67 -5.42
N LEU A 16 2.21 3.37 -5.35
CA LEU A 16 2.87 2.45 -4.41
C LEU A 16 4.37 2.34 -4.67
N ALA A 17 4.79 2.26 -5.93
CA ALA A 17 6.20 2.23 -6.31
C ALA A 17 6.93 3.51 -5.86
N ALA A 18 6.31 4.67 -6.03
CA ALA A 18 6.86 5.94 -5.54
C ALA A 18 6.98 5.96 -4.01
N THR A 19 5.97 5.48 -3.28
CA THR A 19 6.04 5.34 -1.81
C THR A 19 7.17 4.40 -1.39
N CYS A 20 7.31 3.25 -2.05
CA CYS A 20 8.39 2.30 -1.81
C CYS A 20 9.77 2.96 -2.03
N TYR A 21 9.90 3.75 -3.11
CA TYR A 21 11.11 4.53 -3.36
C TYR A 21 11.44 5.49 -2.21
N PHE A 22 10.47 6.28 -1.73
CA PHE A 22 10.70 7.21 -0.62
C PHE A 22 11.07 6.49 0.69
N VAL A 23 10.44 5.35 0.96
CA VAL A 23 10.77 4.51 2.11
C VAL A 23 12.22 4.01 2.00
N MET A 24 12.63 3.51 0.84
CA MET A 24 14.02 3.10 0.61
C MET A 24 15.01 4.26 0.80
N VAL A 25 14.73 5.43 0.22
CA VAL A 25 15.59 6.62 0.38
C VAL A 25 15.68 7.04 1.85
N GLN A 26 14.57 7.01 2.57
CA GLN A 26 14.53 7.35 4.01
C GLN A 26 15.46 6.44 4.81
N HIS A 27 15.31 5.12 4.67
CA HIS A 27 16.14 4.14 5.39
C HIS A 27 17.60 4.21 4.97
N LEU A 28 17.89 4.41 3.67
CA LEU A 28 19.26 4.56 3.19
C LEU A 28 19.92 5.84 3.72
N THR A 29 19.17 6.95 3.79
CA THR A 29 19.68 8.22 4.32
C THR A 29 19.98 8.12 5.80
N ASN A 30 19.09 7.47 6.57
CA ASN A 30 19.36 7.19 7.98
C ASN A 30 20.53 6.24 8.17
N LEU A 31 20.69 5.25 7.27
CA LEU A 31 21.83 4.33 7.26
C LEU A 31 23.14 5.01 6.79
N TYR A 32 23.08 6.20 6.20
CA TYR A 32 24.28 6.98 5.90
C TYR A 32 24.70 7.86 7.09
N MET A 33 23.75 8.37 7.86
CA MET A 33 24.02 9.22 9.03
C MET A 33 24.45 8.37 10.24
N ALA A 34 25.72 8.52 10.67
CA ALA A 34 26.29 7.76 11.78
C ALA A 34 25.47 7.87 13.08
N GLU A 35 24.96 9.06 13.40
CA GLU A 35 24.14 9.32 14.58
C GLU A 35 22.79 8.58 14.57
N ARG A 36 22.28 8.25 13.37
CA ARG A 36 20.97 7.59 13.18
C ARG A 36 21.10 6.08 13.00
N GLN A 37 22.31 5.55 12.82
CA GLN A 37 22.56 4.10 12.73
C GLN A 37 21.89 3.29 13.85
N PRO A 38 21.98 3.71 15.13
CA PRO A 38 21.46 2.88 16.21
C PRO A 38 19.93 2.74 16.15
N VAL A 39 19.25 3.83 15.81
CA VAL A 39 17.79 3.85 15.62
C VAL A 39 17.40 2.97 14.43
N GLU A 40 18.15 3.09 13.34
CA GLU A 40 17.89 2.35 12.11
C GLU A 40 18.10 0.84 12.31
N MET A 41 19.18 0.43 12.99
CA MET A 41 19.42 -0.96 13.35
C MET A 41 18.36 -1.50 14.32
N PHE A 42 17.87 -0.68 15.26
CA PHE A 42 16.78 -1.05 16.15
C PHE A 42 15.48 -1.34 15.40
N ILE A 43 15.16 -0.55 14.37
CA ILE A 43 13.97 -0.75 13.55
C ILE A 43 14.15 -1.93 12.59
N LEU A 44 15.27 -2.01 11.86
CA LEU A 44 15.46 -3.04 10.82
C LEU A 44 15.80 -4.43 11.37
N PHE A 45 16.64 -4.50 12.43
CA PHE A 45 17.26 -5.74 12.91
C PHE A 45 17.28 -5.86 14.44
N GLY A 46 16.48 -5.07 15.16
CA GLY A 46 16.51 -5.01 16.62
C GLY A 46 15.89 -6.22 17.34
N GLY A 47 15.46 -7.26 16.61
CA GLY A 47 14.86 -8.47 17.19
C GLY A 47 13.58 -8.22 17.99
N ASN A 48 12.94 -7.08 17.77
CA ASN A 48 11.78 -6.60 18.52
C ASN A 48 10.50 -6.62 17.66
N VAL A 49 9.38 -6.26 18.28
CA VAL A 49 8.08 -6.21 17.59
C VAL A 49 8.08 -5.23 16.42
N TYR A 50 8.84 -4.12 16.50
CA TYR A 50 8.91 -3.11 15.45
C TYR A 50 9.65 -3.63 14.22
N SER A 51 10.75 -4.37 14.40
CA SER A 51 11.44 -5.07 13.32
C SER A 51 10.58 -6.14 12.67
N PHE A 52 9.81 -6.89 13.48
CA PHE A 52 8.85 -7.83 12.94
C PHE A 52 7.77 -7.13 12.11
N LEU A 53 7.13 -6.08 12.63
CA LEU A 53 6.09 -5.34 11.91
C LEU A 53 6.63 -4.68 10.63
N PHE A 54 7.85 -4.14 10.69
CA PHE A 54 8.52 -3.56 9.53
C PHE A 54 8.65 -4.58 8.39
N TRP A 55 9.23 -5.76 8.65
CA TRP A 55 9.43 -6.75 7.59
C TRP A 55 8.16 -7.52 7.25
N ALA A 56 7.51 -8.09 8.26
CA ALA A 56 6.42 -9.06 8.08
C ALA A 56 5.07 -8.41 7.77
N VAL A 57 4.90 -7.10 7.97
CA VAL A 57 3.64 -6.39 7.68
C VAL A 57 3.84 -5.23 6.71
N GLN A 58 4.79 -4.34 6.95
CA GLN A 58 4.98 -3.17 6.10
C GLN A 58 5.66 -3.52 4.76
N ILE A 59 6.85 -4.10 4.78
CA ILE A 59 7.65 -4.31 3.57
C ILE A 59 7.08 -5.45 2.72
N ILE A 60 6.93 -6.65 3.30
CA ILE A 60 6.56 -7.83 2.50
C ILE A 60 5.10 -7.76 2.05
N PRO A 61 4.09 -7.86 2.93
CA PRO A 61 2.70 -7.86 2.47
C PRO A 61 2.17 -6.45 2.18
N GLY A 62 2.73 -5.39 2.76
CA GLY A 62 2.26 -4.03 2.56
C GLY A 62 2.77 -3.34 1.29
N MET A 63 3.97 -3.69 0.83
CA MET A 63 4.60 -3.06 -0.34
C MET A 63 4.95 -4.08 -1.43
N ALA A 64 5.72 -5.11 -1.13
CA ALA A 64 6.22 -6.03 -2.14
C ALA A 64 5.11 -6.86 -2.80
N VAL A 65 4.24 -7.50 -2.00
CA VAL A 65 3.14 -8.32 -2.53
C VAL A 65 2.15 -7.49 -3.36
N PRO A 66 1.64 -6.34 -2.91
CA PRO A 66 0.71 -5.54 -3.69
C PRO A 66 1.37 -4.99 -4.96
N LEU A 67 2.65 -4.61 -4.91
CA LEU A 67 3.37 -4.15 -6.10
C LEU A 67 3.43 -5.24 -7.18
N VAL A 68 3.75 -6.48 -6.80
CA VAL A 68 3.76 -7.62 -7.73
C VAL A 68 2.35 -7.88 -8.26
N LEU A 69 1.33 -7.93 -7.40
CA LEU A 69 -0.06 -8.17 -7.80
C LEU A 69 -0.58 -7.12 -8.81
N LEU A 70 -0.21 -5.84 -8.61
CA LEU A 70 -0.69 -4.73 -9.43
C LEU A 70 0.04 -4.61 -10.76
N LEU A 71 1.35 -4.90 -10.79
CA LEU A 71 2.16 -4.77 -12.00
C LEU A 71 2.19 -6.05 -12.86
N HIS A 72 1.70 -7.18 -12.34
CA HIS A 72 1.71 -8.42 -13.10
C HIS A 72 0.71 -8.35 -14.29
N PRO A 73 1.19 -8.50 -15.55
CA PRO A 73 0.40 -8.23 -16.75
C PRO A 73 -0.83 -9.14 -16.90
N ARG A 74 -0.77 -10.37 -16.36
CA ARG A 74 -1.88 -11.34 -16.41
C ARG A 74 -3.00 -11.09 -15.40
N LEU A 75 -2.79 -10.24 -14.38
CA LEU A 75 -3.79 -9.97 -13.32
C LEU A 75 -4.55 -8.66 -13.56
N GLY A 76 -4.35 -8.02 -14.71
CA GLY A 76 -5.00 -6.76 -15.08
C GLY A 76 -6.53 -6.86 -15.11
N GLY A 77 -7.20 -5.96 -14.39
CA GLY A 77 -8.66 -5.80 -14.45
C GLY A 77 -9.47 -6.77 -13.60
N ASN A 78 -8.82 -7.61 -12.76
CA ASN A 78 -9.51 -8.44 -11.78
C ASN A 78 -9.79 -7.66 -10.49
N VAL A 79 -11.07 -7.41 -10.20
CA VAL A 79 -11.52 -6.65 -9.02
C VAL A 79 -11.03 -7.29 -7.71
N SER A 80 -11.06 -8.62 -7.58
CA SER A 80 -10.63 -9.31 -6.36
C SER A 80 -9.14 -9.08 -6.07
N VAL A 81 -8.31 -9.03 -7.11
CA VAL A 81 -6.87 -8.76 -6.98
C VAL A 81 -6.64 -7.31 -6.53
N ILE A 82 -7.36 -6.37 -7.14
CA ILE A 82 -7.27 -4.95 -6.78
C ILE A 82 -7.69 -4.76 -5.32
N VAL A 83 -8.81 -5.34 -4.90
CA VAL A 83 -9.31 -5.26 -3.52
C VAL A 83 -8.31 -5.86 -2.54
N LEU A 84 -7.77 -7.05 -2.83
CA LEU A 84 -6.76 -7.68 -1.98
C LEU A 84 -5.51 -6.80 -1.86
N ALA A 85 -5.00 -6.27 -2.97
CA ALA A 85 -3.86 -5.37 -2.97
C ALA A 85 -4.12 -4.09 -2.17
N SER A 86 -5.33 -3.50 -2.27
CA SER A 86 -5.70 -2.32 -1.48
C SER A 86 -5.75 -2.61 0.02
N ILE A 87 -6.33 -3.74 0.44
CA ILE A 87 -6.39 -4.13 1.86
C ILE A 87 -4.98 -4.31 2.41
N LEU A 88 -4.13 -5.04 1.68
CA LEU A 88 -2.74 -5.27 2.05
C LEU A 88 -1.96 -3.95 2.17
N MET A 89 -2.14 -3.04 1.20
CA MET A 89 -1.51 -1.72 1.22
C MET A 89 -1.96 -0.86 2.41
N ILE A 90 -3.24 -0.91 2.79
CA ILE A 90 -3.75 -0.24 4.00
C ILE A 90 -3.12 -0.82 5.27
N MET A 91 -3.06 -2.15 5.40
CA MET A 91 -2.40 -2.80 6.54
C MET A 91 -0.91 -2.44 6.62
N GLY A 92 -0.22 -2.41 5.47
CA GLY A 92 1.17 -1.97 5.39
C GLY A 92 1.36 -0.52 5.81
N GLY A 93 0.48 0.38 5.36
CA GLY A 93 0.50 1.79 5.74
C GLY A 93 0.25 2.01 7.23
N LEU A 94 -0.68 1.27 7.84
CA LEU A 94 -0.92 1.31 9.29
C LEU A 94 0.30 0.80 10.07
N ALA A 95 0.94 -0.29 9.63
CA ALA A 95 2.17 -0.78 10.21
C ALA A 95 3.30 0.24 10.09
N GLN A 96 3.43 0.93 8.95
CA GLN A 96 4.40 2.00 8.76
C GLN A 96 4.20 3.14 9.76
N VAL A 97 2.96 3.62 9.93
CA VAL A 97 2.65 4.68 10.91
C VAL A 97 2.96 4.20 12.34
N TYR A 98 2.63 2.95 12.67
CA TYR A 98 2.92 2.37 13.98
C TYR A 98 4.43 2.29 14.25
N VAL A 99 5.22 1.80 13.30
CA VAL A 99 6.68 1.69 13.43
C VAL A 99 7.32 3.08 13.56
N ILE A 100 6.85 4.07 12.80
CA ILE A 100 7.39 5.44 12.88
C ILE A 100 7.07 6.08 14.23
N ILE A 101 5.81 6.03 14.67
CA ILE A 101 5.39 6.74 15.89
C ILE A 101 5.85 5.96 17.12
N ILE A 102 5.41 4.71 17.28
CA ILE A 102 5.67 3.93 18.49
C ILE A 102 7.11 3.40 18.50
N GLY A 103 7.61 2.90 17.36
CA GLY A 103 8.99 2.43 17.27
C GLY A 103 10.01 3.57 17.46
N GLY A 104 9.70 4.76 16.94
CA GLY A 104 10.52 5.96 17.16
C GLY A 104 10.54 6.42 18.63
N GLN A 105 9.40 6.33 19.33
CA GLN A 105 9.30 6.67 20.75
C GLN A 105 9.90 5.60 21.68
N ALA A 106 9.91 4.35 21.26
CA ALA A 106 10.44 3.24 22.04
C ALA A 106 11.99 3.24 22.10
N PHE A 107 12.65 3.90 21.15
CA PHE A 107 14.10 3.96 21.11
C PHE A 107 14.67 4.80 22.27
N PRO A 108 15.65 4.29 23.04
CA PRO A 108 16.22 5.02 24.18
C PRO A 108 17.01 6.23 23.70
N LEU A 109 16.51 7.43 24.00
CA LEU A 109 17.16 8.68 23.64
C LEU A 109 18.28 9.00 24.64
N ASN A 110 19.49 9.19 24.14
CA ASN A 110 20.57 9.78 24.93
C ASN A 110 20.45 11.31 24.86
N LEU A 111 19.73 11.90 25.82
CA LEU A 111 19.42 13.34 25.84
C LEU A 111 20.62 14.22 26.21
N PHE A 112 21.59 13.67 26.93
CA PHE A 112 22.72 14.43 27.46
C PHE A 112 24.04 13.71 27.17
N PRO A 113 24.56 13.80 25.93
CA PRO A 113 25.83 13.20 25.59
C PRO A 113 26.95 13.75 26.49
N ASN A 114 27.75 12.86 27.08
CA ASN A 114 28.85 13.14 28.01
C ASN A 114 28.46 13.64 29.42
N MET A 115 27.21 13.49 29.84
CA MET A 115 26.80 13.75 31.23
C MET A 115 26.10 12.53 31.81
N GLU A 116 26.56 12.04 32.97
CA GLU A 116 25.85 11.00 33.72
C GLU A 116 24.73 11.67 34.52
N ILE A 117 23.51 11.62 33.99
CA ILE A 117 22.31 12.08 34.70
C ILE A 117 21.52 10.85 35.13
N SER A 118 21.67 10.44 36.38
CA SER A 118 20.85 9.34 36.92
C SER A 118 19.43 9.86 37.23
N SER A 119 18.46 9.49 36.40
CA SER A 119 17.04 9.66 36.69
C SER A 119 16.48 8.37 37.32
N THR A 120 15.66 8.49 38.37
CA THR A 120 14.97 7.35 39.01
C THR A 120 13.87 6.74 38.12
N TYR A 121 13.48 7.40 37.02
CA TYR A 121 12.42 6.96 36.11
C TYR A 121 12.86 6.99 34.65
N PHE A 122 12.77 5.82 33.98
CA PHE A 122 12.81 5.65 32.52
C PHE A 122 14.08 6.10 31.77
N ASP A 123 15.23 6.23 32.43
CA ASP A 123 16.48 6.52 31.73
C ASP A 123 16.98 5.29 30.93
N GLY A 124 17.20 5.46 29.62
CA GLY A 124 17.82 4.46 28.74
C GLY A 124 17.05 3.16 28.47
N GLN A 125 15.82 2.99 28.95
CA GLN A 125 15.02 1.77 28.74
C GLN A 125 14.12 1.86 27.50
N VAL A 126 13.95 0.73 26.82
CA VAL A 126 13.01 0.61 25.70
C VAL A 126 11.59 0.77 26.22
N GLY A 127 10.88 1.79 25.74
CA GLY A 127 9.49 2.03 26.11
C GLY A 127 8.57 0.89 25.62
N SER A 128 7.80 0.29 26.52
CA SER A 128 6.79 -0.71 26.13
C SER A 128 5.42 -0.05 25.94
N TYR A 129 4.82 -0.23 24.76
CA TYR A 129 3.44 0.18 24.50
C TYR A 129 2.53 -1.04 24.35
N THR A 130 1.51 -1.14 25.20
CA THR A 130 0.48 -2.16 25.13
C THR A 130 -0.86 -1.49 24.84
N PRO A 131 -1.47 -1.71 23.66
CA PRO A 131 -2.70 -1.04 23.29
C PRO A 131 -3.84 -1.46 24.22
N ALA A 132 -4.56 -0.48 24.73
CA ALA A 132 -5.75 -0.64 25.55
C ALA A 132 -7.00 -0.74 24.67
N LEU A 133 -8.03 -1.42 25.18
CA LEU A 133 -9.31 -1.59 24.48
C LEU A 133 -9.95 -0.26 24.00
N PRO A 134 -9.94 0.83 24.78
CA PRO A 134 -10.48 2.11 24.31
C PRO A 134 -9.72 2.70 23.13
N GLU A 135 -8.40 2.49 23.05
CA GLU A 135 -7.57 3.00 21.94
C GLU A 135 -7.91 2.26 20.64
N LEU A 136 -8.12 0.95 20.73
CA LEU A 136 -8.54 0.14 19.58
C LEU A 136 -9.94 0.57 19.10
N LEU A 137 -10.88 0.78 20.02
CA LEU A 137 -12.23 1.24 19.69
C LEU A 137 -12.21 2.65 19.06
N LEU A 138 -11.33 3.54 19.53
CA LEU A 138 -11.14 4.86 18.96
C LEU A 138 -10.62 4.77 17.51
N GLY A 139 -9.61 3.93 17.25
CA GLY A 139 -9.12 3.69 15.88
C GLY A 139 -10.20 3.13 14.96
N LEU A 140 -10.95 2.13 15.42
CA LEU A 140 -12.01 1.49 14.63
C LEU A 140 -13.19 2.43 14.37
N SER A 141 -13.60 3.22 15.36
CA SER A 141 -14.69 4.19 15.20
C SER A 141 -14.35 5.29 14.20
N GLY A 142 -13.09 5.73 14.13
CA GLY A 142 -12.63 6.68 13.11
C GLY A 142 -12.82 6.13 11.68
N ALA A 143 -12.45 4.86 11.46
CA ALA A 143 -12.67 4.20 10.17
C ALA A 143 -14.17 4.05 9.86
N ALA A 144 -15.00 3.67 10.85
CA ALA A 144 -16.44 3.55 10.68
C ALA A 144 -17.11 4.88 10.33
N VAL A 145 -16.73 5.97 11.01
CA VAL A 145 -17.22 7.32 10.73
C VAL A 145 -16.82 7.78 9.33
N MET A 146 -15.56 7.54 8.92
CA MET A 146 -15.10 7.85 7.56
C MET A 146 -15.97 7.16 6.50
N VAL A 147 -16.21 5.85 6.64
CA VAL A 147 -17.08 5.10 5.72
C VAL A 147 -18.50 5.67 5.73
N GLY A 148 -19.04 6.00 6.91
CA GLY A 148 -20.36 6.63 7.03
C GLY A 148 -20.47 7.95 6.27
N ILE A 149 -19.46 8.83 6.41
CA ILE A 149 -19.39 10.11 5.69
C ILE A 149 -19.36 9.87 4.18
N VAL A 150 -18.53 8.93 3.70
CA VAL A 150 -18.43 8.59 2.27
C VAL A 150 -19.77 8.10 1.73
N MET A 151 -20.47 7.23 2.47
CA MET A 151 -21.79 6.72 2.08
C MET A 151 -22.83 7.83 1.98
N VAL A 152 -22.86 8.75 2.96
CA VAL A 152 -23.77 9.91 2.92
C VAL A 152 -23.43 10.83 1.75
N ALA A 153 -22.14 11.06 1.49
CA ALA A 153 -21.68 11.89 0.38
C ALA A 153 -22.10 11.29 -0.97
N ILE A 154 -21.95 9.98 -1.17
CA ILE A 154 -22.40 9.28 -2.38
C ILE A 154 -23.94 9.32 -2.53
N ALA A 155 -24.68 9.27 -1.43
CA ALA A 155 -26.13 9.34 -1.47
C ALA A 155 -26.65 10.74 -1.85
N ILE A 156 -25.97 11.80 -1.40
CA ILE A 156 -26.37 13.20 -1.64
C ILE A 156 -25.84 13.71 -2.99
N PHE A 157 -24.59 13.38 -3.34
CA PHE A 157 -23.91 13.86 -4.53
C PHE A 157 -23.83 12.78 -5.60
N ARG A 158 -24.09 13.15 -6.87
CA ARG A 158 -23.93 12.27 -8.04
C ARG A 158 -22.45 12.04 -8.39
N PHE A 159 -21.70 11.38 -7.49
CA PHE A 159 -20.28 11.09 -7.71
C PHE A 159 -20.02 9.86 -8.57
N LEU A 160 -20.98 8.94 -8.70
CA LEU A 160 -20.79 7.74 -9.51
C LEU A 160 -21.10 8.00 -11.00
N PRO A 161 -20.27 7.46 -11.91
CA PRO A 161 -20.57 7.49 -13.33
C PRO A 161 -21.84 6.70 -13.64
N LEU A 162 -22.60 7.17 -14.63
CA LEU A 162 -23.85 6.54 -15.07
C LEU A 162 -23.62 5.19 -15.78
N SER A 163 -22.43 4.99 -16.34
CA SER A 163 -22.03 3.77 -17.03
C SER A 163 -20.56 3.46 -16.77
N LEU A 164 -20.26 2.17 -16.69
CA LEU A 164 -18.90 1.62 -16.63
C LEU A 164 -18.59 0.86 -17.92
N ALA A 165 -19.38 1.00 -19.00
CA ALA A 165 -19.13 0.29 -20.25
C ALA A 165 -17.78 0.72 -20.85
N ASP A 166 -17.01 -0.24 -21.39
CA ASP A 166 -15.72 0.08 -22.00
C ASP A 166 -15.89 0.92 -23.28
N ALA A 167 -17.01 0.76 -23.98
CA ALA A 167 -17.39 1.54 -25.16
C ALA A 167 -17.59 3.04 -24.89
N ASP A 168 -18.01 3.43 -23.68
CA ASP A 168 -18.23 4.83 -23.32
C ASP A 168 -16.91 5.56 -22.97
N VAL A 169 -15.82 4.81 -22.82
CA VAL A 169 -14.54 5.28 -22.26
C VAL A 169 -13.43 5.30 -23.31
N ASP A 170 -13.54 4.46 -24.34
CA ASP A 170 -12.54 4.27 -25.38
C ASP A 170 -13.10 4.62 -26.77
N PRO A 171 -12.67 5.72 -27.40
CA PRO A 171 -13.15 6.14 -28.72
C PRO A 171 -12.80 5.15 -29.85
N ASP A 172 -11.78 4.30 -29.67
CA ASP A 172 -11.32 3.31 -30.66
C ASP A 172 -11.84 1.89 -30.40
N HIS A 173 -12.73 1.73 -29.41
CA HIS A 173 -13.27 0.41 -29.04
C HIS A 173 -14.07 -0.23 -30.19
N VAL A 174 -14.78 0.59 -30.95
CA VAL A 174 -15.59 0.13 -32.10
C VAL A 174 -14.70 -0.38 -33.23
N HIS A 175 -13.55 0.26 -33.46
CA HIS A 175 -12.64 -0.14 -34.55
C HIS A 175 -11.98 -1.49 -34.25
N ASN A 176 -11.53 -1.71 -33.01
CA ASN A 176 -10.92 -2.98 -32.61
C ASN A 176 -11.89 -4.18 -32.67
N ILE A 177 -13.20 -3.95 -32.51
CA ILE A 177 -14.20 -5.03 -32.64
C ILE A 177 -14.39 -5.39 -34.12
N ILE A 178 -14.47 -4.39 -35.00
CA ILE A 178 -14.59 -4.58 -36.44
C ILE A 178 -13.34 -5.28 -36.99
N ASP A 179 -12.14 -4.85 -36.59
CA ASP A 179 -10.89 -5.47 -37.02
C ASP A 179 -10.78 -6.93 -36.52
N GLN A 180 -11.29 -7.24 -35.32
CA GLN A 180 -11.35 -8.62 -34.79
C GLN A 180 -12.40 -9.49 -35.46
N GLU A 181 -13.56 -8.93 -35.83
CA GLU A 181 -14.58 -9.63 -36.61
C GLU A 181 -14.08 -9.89 -38.04
N ASP A 182 -13.40 -8.93 -38.65
CA ASP A 182 -12.82 -9.06 -39.99
C ASP A 182 -11.67 -10.10 -40.00
N GLU A 183 -10.76 -10.08 -39.01
CA GLU A 183 -9.72 -11.12 -38.86
C GLU A 183 -10.31 -12.52 -38.60
N ALA A 184 -11.36 -12.61 -37.76
CA ALA A 184 -12.01 -13.89 -37.48
C ALA A 184 -12.80 -14.43 -38.70
N VAL A 185 -13.34 -13.55 -39.54
CA VAL A 185 -13.97 -13.90 -40.80
C VAL A 185 -12.93 -14.33 -41.84
N GLU A 186 -11.79 -13.64 -41.91
CA GLU A 186 -10.66 -14.00 -42.79
C GLU A 186 -10.05 -15.37 -42.41
N GLU A 187 -9.88 -15.65 -41.11
CA GLU A 187 -9.37 -16.93 -40.62
C GLU A 187 -10.38 -18.08 -40.81
N ALA A 188 -11.69 -17.79 -40.74
CA ALA A 188 -12.75 -18.75 -41.04
C ALA A 188 -12.87 -19.07 -42.54
N ASP A 189 -12.59 -18.10 -43.42
CA ASP A 189 -12.62 -18.27 -44.88
C ASP A 189 -11.32 -18.91 -45.44
N ALA A 190 -10.21 -18.81 -44.69
CA ALA A 190 -8.91 -19.37 -45.10
C ALA A 190 -8.88 -20.92 -45.17
N GLY A 191 -9.79 -21.63 -44.48
CA GLY A 191 -9.87 -23.10 -44.50
C GLY A 191 -8.59 -23.82 -44.02
N PRO A 192 -8.62 -25.13 -43.73
CA PRO A 192 -7.44 -25.81 -43.22
C PRO A 192 -6.38 -25.92 -44.33
N VAL A 193 -5.28 -25.19 -44.18
CA VAL A 193 -4.06 -25.37 -44.97
C VAL A 193 -3.60 -26.81 -44.78
N LYS A 194 -3.80 -27.63 -45.81
CA LYS A 194 -3.24 -28.99 -45.85
C LYS A 194 -1.72 -28.87 -45.90
N LEU A 195 -1.07 -29.56 -44.95
CA LEU A 195 0.38 -29.79 -44.84
C LEU A 195 1.03 -30.15 -46.17
#